data_AF-A0AA35TBP0-F1
#
_entry.id   AF-A0AA35TBP0-F1
#
_cell.length_a   1.000
_cell.length_b   1.000
_cell.length_c   1.000
_cell.angle_alpha   90.00
_cell.angle_beta   90.00
_cell.angle_gamma   90.00
#
_symmetry.space_group_name_H-M   'P 1'
#
loop_
_entity.id
_entity.type
_entity.pdbx_description
1 polymer ?
#
loop_
_entity_poly.entity_id
_entity_poly.type
_entity_poly.pdbx_seq_one_letter_code
_entity_poly.pdbx_strand_id
1 'polypeptide(L)'
;MMSGETEALVLAHSQALQRWRDLMGPTKPSLAQSLAPDSIRALHGLTDTRNAVHGSGCEAGFLMEMDILFPDFNIQQWYQTEEPLFRVGRVSFCEHSLTHRPLALHPEPHQEKLSMSL
;
A
#
# COMPACT_ATOMS: atom_id res chain seq x y z
N MET A 1 -7.07 7.97 17.36
CA MET A 1 -7.92 7.07 16.56
C MET A 1 -8.33 5.89 17.44
N MET A 2 -9.47 5.94 18.13
CA MET A 2 -10.02 4.80 18.91
C MET A 2 -11.56 4.77 18.89
N SER A 3 -12.21 5.62 18.09
CA SER A 3 -13.67 5.86 18.15
C SER A 3 -14.46 5.14 17.07
N GLY A 4 -13.84 4.25 16.30
CA GLY A 4 -14.48 3.53 15.20
C GLY A 4 -13.48 2.65 14.46
N GLU A 5 -14.00 1.88 13.49
CA GLU A 5 -13.21 1.05 12.59
C GLU A 5 -12.26 1.91 11.77
N THR A 6 -11.08 1.37 11.47
CA THR A 6 -10.06 2.04 10.68
C THR A 6 -9.31 0.98 9.88
N GLU A 7 -9.13 1.25 8.59
CA GLU A 7 -8.33 0.42 7.71
C GLU A 7 -6.90 0.94 7.66
N ALA A 8 -5.93 0.06 7.89
CA ALA A 8 -4.51 0.35 7.73
C ALA A 8 -4.02 -0.32 6.43
N LEU A 9 -3.26 0.43 5.62
CA LEU A 9 -2.74 -0.04 4.34
C LEU A 9 -1.24 0.26 4.22
N VAL A 10 -0.49 -0.68 3.66
CA VAL A 10 0.87 -0.44 3.14
C VAL A 10 0.77 -0.13 1.65
N LEU A 11 1.15 1.08 1.26
CA LEU A 11 1.09 1.55 -0.13
C LEU A 11 2.48 1.56 -0.76
N ALA A 12 2.62 0.96 -1.94
CA ALA A 12 3.89 0.88 -2.65
C ALA A 12 3.81 1.56 -4.03
N HIS A 13 4.80 2.42 -4.30
CA HIS A 13 5.00 3.12 -5.57
C HIS A 13 6.39 3.77 -5.56
N SER A 14 6.98 4.01 -6.74
CA SER A 14 8.14 4.91 -6.85
C SER A 14 7.72 6.33 -6.41
N GLN A 15 8.17 6.80 -5.25
CA GLN A 15 7.70 8.03 -4.59
C GLN A 15 6.34 7.89 -3.87
N ALA A 16 6.03 6.72 -3.30
CA ALA A 16 4.79 6.48 -2.55
C ALA A 16 4.48 7.58 -1.51
N LEU A 17 5.48 8.01 -0.74
CA LEU A 17 5.31 8.99 0.34
C LEU A 17 4.85 10.35 -0.19
N GLN A 18 5.54 10.89 -1.20
CA GLN A 18 5.18 12.16 -1.81
C GLN A 18 3.80 12.08 -2.47
N ARG A 19 3.58 11.05 -3.30
CA ARG A 19 2.31 10.87 -4.02
C ARG A 19 1.12 10.72 -3.08
N TRP A 20 1.26 9.94 -2.02
CA TRP A 20 0.20 9.80 -1.02
C TRP A 20 -0.08 11.13 -0.33
N ARG A 21 0.96 11.89 0.04
CA ARG A 21 0.78 13.22 0.65
C ARG A 21 0.11 14.23 -0.28
N ASP A 22 0.42 14.19 -1.57
CA ASP A 22 -0.23 15.04 -2.57
C ASP A 22 -1.71 14.68 -2.71
N LEU A 23 -2.05 13.37 -2.75
CA LEU A 23 -3.43 12.89 -2.78
C LEU A 23 -4.21 13.24 -1.50
N MET A 24 -3.57 13.15 -0.33
CA MET A 24 -4.19 13.53 0.94
C MET A 24 -4.51 15.03 1.00
N GLY A 25 -3.62 15.87 0.47
CA GLY A 25 -3.69 17.32 0.58
C GLY A 25 -3.23 17.87 1.96
N PRO A 26 -3.22 19.21 2.12
CA PRO A 26 -2.86 19.87 3.38
C PRO A 26 -3.63 19.34 4.59
N THR A 27 -2.99 19.28 5.76
CA THR A 27 -3.57 18.70 6.99
C THR A 27 -4.88 19.36 7.41
N LYS A 28 -5.00 20.69 7.22
CA LYS A 28 -6.19 21.46 7.56
C LYS A 28 -7.19 21.41 6.40
N PRO A 29 -8.41 20.87 6.59
CA PRO A 29 -9.39 20.74 5.51
C PRO A 29 -9.70 22.06 4.80
N SER A 30 -9.78 23.18 5.53
CA SER A 30 -10.02 24.51 4.94
C SER A 30 -8.88 24.96 4.01
N LEU A 31 -7.63 24.63 4.35
CA LEU A 31 -6.48 24.89 3.49
C LEU A 31 -6.42 23.92 2.31
N ALA A 32 -6.82 22.67 2.52
CA ALA A 32 -6.93 21.70 1.45
C ALA A 32 -7.98 22.13 0.42
N GLN A 33 -9.15 22.61 0.84
CA GLN A 33 -10.19 23.13 -0.06
C GLN A 33 -9.72 24.29 -0.93
N SER A 34 -8.82 25.15 -0.43
CA SER A 34 -8.32 26.28 -1.22
C SER A 34 -7.13 25.92 -2.11
N LEU A 35 -6.19 25.10 -1.64
CA LEU A 35 -4.94 24.80 -2.36
C LEU A 35 -4.99 23.52 -3.20
N ALA A 36 -5.83 22.56 -2.83
CA ALA A 36 -5.95 21.25 -3.44
C ALA A 36 -7.41 20.73 -3.33
N PRO A 37 -8.37 21.38 -4.00
CA PRO A 37 -9.82 21.12 -3.82
C PRO A 37 -10.23 19.67 -4.11
N ASP A 38 -9.47 18.96 -4.94
CA ASP A 38 -9.74 17.56 -5.31
C ASP A 38 -9.02 16.54 -4.38
N SER A 39 -8.31 17.01 -3.35
CA SER A 39 -7.62 16.15 -2.39
C SER A 39 -8.60 15.48 -1.42
N ILE A 40 -8.19 14.33 -0.86
CA ILE A 40 -9.02 13.56 0.08
C ILE A 40 -9.46 14.44 1.27
N ARG A 41 -8.56 15.25 1.83
CA ARG A 41 -8.86 16.14 2.96
C ARG A 41 -9.79 17.27 2.59
N ALA A 42 -9.74 17.78 1.36
CA ALA A 42 -10.65 18.81 0.90
C ALA A 42 -12.09 18.28 0.78
N LEU A 43 -12.22 17.08 0.21
CA LEU A 43 -13.50 16.43 -0.08
C LEU A 43 -14.15 15.78 1.14
N HIS A 44 -13.35 15.22 2.06
CA HIS A 44 -13.84 14.36 3.14
C HIS A 44 -13.40 14.79 4.54
N GLY A 45 -12.52 15.79 4.66
CA GLY A 45 -12.10 16.33 5.95
C GLY A 45 -13.16 17.21 6.59
N LEU A 46 -13.42 17.01 7.89
CA LEU A 46 -14.42 17.78 8.65
C LEU A 46 -13.78 18.82 9.57
N THR A 47 -12.70 18.44 10.25
CA THR A 47 -11.94 19.30 11.17
C THR A 47 -10.46 18.94 11.13
N ASP A 48 -9.59 19.76 11.73
CA ASP A 48 -8.15 19.51 11.80
C ASP A 48 -7.79 18.14 12.43
N THR A 49 -8.66 17.62 13.31
CA THR A 49 -8.50 16.30 13.96
C THR A 49 -9.37 15.20 13.33
N ARG A 50 -10.26 15.55 12.40
CA ARG A 50 -11.11 14.63 11.63
C ARG A 50 -10.89 14.86 10.15
N ASN A 51 -9.66 14.63 9.69
CA ASN A 51 -9.18 14.96 8.35
C ASN A 51 -9.14 13.73 7.41
N ALA A 52 -10.03 12.76 7.63
CA ALA A 52 -10.25 11.54 6.84
C ALA A 52 -9.11 10.50 6.80
N VAL A 53 -7.85 10.91 6.58
CA VAL A 53 -6.74 9.99 6.29
C VAL A 53 -5.43 10.38 6.98
N HIS A 54 -4.69 9.34 7.38
CA HIS A 54 -3.32 9.41 7.86
C HIS A 54 -2.33 8.99 6.77
N GLY A 55 -1.08 9.40 6.91
CA GLY A 55 0.03 8.92 6.09
C GLY A 55 1.36 9.36 6.68
N SER A 56 2.35 8.48 6.64
CA SER A 56 3.65 8.72 7.23
C SER A 56 4.32 9.98 6.66
N GLY A 57 4.95 10.76 7.54
CA GLY A 57 5.55 12.04 7.15
C GLY A 57 6.92 11.91 6.49
N CYS A 58 7.64 10.82 6.79
CA CYS A 58 8.98 10.49 6.29
C CYS A 58 9.19 8.97 6.36
N GLU A 59 10.27 8.49 5.75
CA GLU A 59 10.60 7.06 5.71
C GLU A 59 10.83 6.46 7.10
N ALA A 60 11.53 7.18 7.99
CA ALA A 60 11.73 6.74 9.37
C ALA A 60 10.41 6.58 10.14
N GLY A 61 9.46 7.50 9.93
CA GLY A 61 8.12 7.40 10.51
C GLY A 61 7.33 6.23 9.94
N PHE A 62 7.43 5.99 8.63
CA PHE A 62 6.81 4.82 7.99
C PHE A 62 7.31 3.50 8.58
N LEU A 63 8.64 3.34 8.75
CA LEU A 63 9.21 2.12 9.31
C LEU A 63 8.72 1.87 10.75
N MET A 64 8.66 2.92 11.58
CA MET A 64 8.13 2.81 12.93
C MET A 64 6.63 2.45 12.94
N GLU A 65 5.83 3.09 12.09
CA GLU A 65 4.40 2.79 11.96
C GLU A 65 4.16 1.36 11.43
N MET A 66 4.99 0.89 10.51
CA MET A 66 4.94 -0.46 9.96
C MET A 66 5.20 -1.52 11.03
N ASP A 67 6.21 -1.34 11.87
CA ASP A 67 6.52 -2.28 12.97
C ASP A 67 5.37 -2.39 13.99
N ILE A 68 4.60 -1.31 14.16
CA ILE A 68 3.45 -1.28 15.08
C ILE A 68 2.20 -1.91 14.44
N LEU A 69 1.89 -1.54 13.20
CA LEU A 69 0.63 -1.90 12.54
C LEU A 69 0.69 -3.22 11.77
N PHE A 70 1.87 -3.62 11.31
CA PHE A 70 2.10 -4.79 10.48
C PHE A 70 3.34 -5.57 10.94
N PRO A 71 3.37 -6.07 12.19
CA PRO A 71 4.56 -6.72 12.75
C PRO A 71 5.03 -7.96 11.97
N ASP A 72 4.12 -8.60 11.23
CA ASP A 72 4.42 -9.78 10.40
C ASP A 72 4.82 -9.43 8.96
N PHE A 73 4.79 -8.14 8.57
CA PHE A 73 5.12 -7.72 7.21
C PHE A 73 6.62 -7.51 7.02
N ASN A 74 7.26 -8.42 6.28
CA ASN A 74 8.68 -8.30 5.94
C ASN A 74 8.87 -7.53 4.63
N ILE A 75 9.16 -6.22 4.75
CA ILE A 75 9.36 -5.34 3.60
C ILE A 75 10.55 -5.75 2.71
N GLN A 76 11.62 -6.28 3.31
CA GLN A 76 12.81 -6.69 2.56
C GLN A 76 12.52 -7.91 1.69
N GLN A 77 11.82 -8.90 2.25
CA GLN A 77 11.34 -10.05 1.50
C GLN A 77 10.38 -9.62 0.41
N TRP A 78 9.42 -8.73 0.71
CA TRP A 78 8.47 -8.22 -0.28
C TRP A 78 9.17 -7.56 -1.48
N TYR A 79 10.20 -6.74 -1.24
CA TYR A 79 11.01 -6.15 -2.32
C TYR A 79 11.72 -7.19 -3.19
N GLN A 80 12.12 -8.32 -2.61
CA GLN A 80 12.83 -9.37 -3.33
C GLN A 80 11.90 -10.31 -4.11
N THR A 81 10.72 -10.62 -3.55
CA THR A 81 9.85 -11.69 -4.07
C THR A 81 8.60 -11.20 -4.76
N GLU A 82 8.03 -10.07 -4.32
CA GLU A 82 6.71 -9.62 -4.76
C GLU A 82 6.77 -8.33 -5.57
N GLU A 83 7.53 -7.33 -5.13
CA GLU A 83 7.64 -6.02 -5.81
C GLU A 83 7.90 -6.12 -7.32
N PRO A 84 8.77 -7.02 -7.83
CA PRO A 84 8.98 -7.16 -9.26
C PRO A 84 7.69 -7.51 -10.02
N LEU A 85 6.80 -8.30 -9.42
CA LEU A 85 5.50 -8.67 -10.00
C LEU A 85 4.53 -7.49 -10.00
N PHE A 86 4.52 -6.67 -8.96
CA PHE A 86 3.77 -5.41 -8.93
C PHE A 86 4.22 -4.47 -10.04
N ARG A 87 5.54 -4.33 -10.22
CA ARG A 87 6.15 -3.45 -11.23
C ARG A 87 5.76 -3.82 -12.66
N VAL A 88 5.60 -5.12 -12.96
CA VAL A 88 5.17 -5.60 -14.28
C VAL A 88 3.66 -5.83 -14.40
N GLY A 89 2.87 -5.41 -13.41
CA GLY A 89 1.41 -5.57 -13.42
C GLY A 89 0.93 -7.01 -13.26
N ARG A 90 1.78 -7.93 -12.80
CA ARG A 90 1.44 -9.34 -12.53
C ARG A 90 0.83 -9.52 -11.13
N VAL A 91 -0.18 -8.73 -10.84
CA VAL A 91 -0.92 -8.75 -9.58
C VAL A 91 -2.40 -8.71 -9.86
N SER A 92 -3.18 -9.31 -8.97
CA SER A 92 -4.65 -9.19 -8.98
C SER A 92 -5.11 -8.53 -7.69
N PHE A 93 -6.02 -7.56 -7.80
CA PHE A 93 -6.63 -6.97 -6.62
C PHE A 93 -7.72 -7.90 -6.09
N CYS A 94 -7.66 -8.23 -4.80
CA CYS A 94 -8.70 -8.98 -4.11
C CYS A 94 -9.57 -8.02 -3.31
N GLU A 95 -10.80 -7.77 -3.77
CA GLU A 95 -11.74 -6.85 -3.12
C GLU A 95 -12.12 -7.27 -1.69
N HIS A 96 -12.13 -8.58 -1.41
CA HIS A 96 -12.49 -9.06 -0.08
C HIS A 96 -11.43 -8.76 0.98
N SER A 97 -10.14 -8.89 0.61
CA SER A 97 -9.04 -8.60 1.53
C SER A 97 -8.40 -7.24 1.31
N LEU A 98 -8.92 -6.45 0.36
CA LEU A 98 -8.39 -5.15 -0.07
C LEU A 98 -6.86 -5.16 -0.34
N THR A 99 -6.35 -6.30 -0.82
CA THR A 99 -4.92 -6.50 -1.07
C THR A 99 -4.65 -6.93 -2.50
N HIS A 100 -3.49 -6.52 -3.01
CA HIS A 100 -2.97 -7.02 -4.27
C HIS A 100 -2.23 -8.33 -4.02
N ARG A 101 -2.59 -9.38 -4.76
CA ARG A 101 -1.97 -10.70 -4.70
C ARG A 101 -1.12 -10.94 -5.93
N PRO A 102 0.15 -11.35 -5.77
CA PRO A 102 0.98 -11.74 -6.90
C PRO A 102 0.35 -12.90 -7.67
N LEU A 103 0.25 -12.77 -8.99
CA LEU A 103 -0.14 -13.86 -9.86
C LEU A 103 1.08 -14.75 -10.01
N ALA A 104 1.14 -15.83 -9.21
CA ALA A 104 2.23 -16.80 -9.22
C ALA A 104 2.69 -17.10 -10.66
N LEU A 105 4.00 -17.22 -10.85
CA LEU A 105 4.50 -17.92 -12.03
C LEU A 105 3.86 -19.32 -11.97
N HIS A 106 3.04 -19.67 -12.96
CA HIS A 106 2.75 -21.08 -13.17
C HIS A 106 4.11 -21.78 -13.17
N PRO A 107 4.32 -22.85 -12.37
CA PRO A 107 5.48 -23.68 -12.60
C PRO A 107 5.38 -24.15 -14.05
N GLU A 108 6.45 -23.92 -14.82
CA GLU A 108 6.60 -24.49 -16.16
C GLU A 108 6.15 -25.96 -16.12
N PRO A 109 5.32 -26.43 -17.07
CA PRO A 109 4.85 -27.81 -17.06
C PRO A 109 6.08 -28.74 -17.09
N HIS A 110 6.20 -29.52 -16.01
CA HIS A 110 7.10 -30.64 -15.78
C HIS A 110 7.96 -31.07 -16.98
N GLN A 111 9.28 -30.89 -16.88
CA GLN A 111 10.19 -31.86 -17.49
C GLN A 111 10.07 -33.16 -16.68
N GLU A 112 9.09 -34.00 -17.02
CA GLU A 112 9.17 -35.43 -16.73
C GLU A 112 10.45 -35.95 -17.38
N LYS A 113 11.49 -36.12 -16.56
CA LYS A 113 12.62 -36.97 -16.90
C LYS A 113 12.04 -38.35 -17.16
N LEU A 114 11.95 -38.73 -18.43
CA LEU A 114 11.84 -40.10 -18.91
C LEU A 114 12.98 -40.92 -18.28
N SER A 115 12.73 -41.46 -17.10
CA SER A 115 13.43 -42.61 -16.55
C SER A 115 12.93 -43.84 -17.29
N MET A 116 13.45 -44.09 -18.48
CA MET A 116 13.45 -45.44 -19.04
C MET A 116 14.82 -46.06 -18.81
N SER A 117 14.95 -46.70 -17.65
CA SER A 117 15.87 -47.82 -17.48
C SER A 117 15.30 -49.02 -18.24
N LEU A 118 16.01 -49.46 -19.27
CA LEU A 118 16.25 -50.87 -19.59
C LEU A 118 17.65 -50.96 -20.20
#